data_AF-S4T359-F1
#
_entry.id   AF-S4T359-F1
#
_cell.length_a   1.000
_cell.length_b   1.000
_cell.length_c   1.000
_cell.angle_alpha   90.00
_cell.angle_beta   90.00
_cell.angle_gamma   90.00
#
_symmetry.space_group_name_H-M   'P 1'
#
loop_
_entity.id
_entity.type
_entity.pdbx_description
1 polymer ?
#
loop_
_entity_poly.entity_id
_entity_poly.type
_entity_poly.pdbx_seq_one_letter_code
_entity_poly.pdbx_strand_id
1 'polypeptide(L)'
;YDPPEHTRMRRLVTPPFAIRRMQGFRPEVAQIVEDALDTIEDMGGPVDFVPHFGWAIATTATCDFLGIPRDDQADLSRTLHASRTERTDKRRNAAGNKYMQYMNKAVARVRRDPGDDLFGVVVREHGDEITDAELAGVAAFIMGAGGDQVARFLAAGALLMVDFPEQFDILREQPDTIPDWLEELNRYLTTDEKLHPRIVKEDVTIGGRLVKAGDTVTCSLLGANRAKFPAPDDEFDITREKSPHVSSG
;
A
#
# COMPACT_ATOMS: atom_id res chain seq x y z
N TYR A 1 -6.79 17.06 3.53
CA TYR A 1 -7.54 17.73 4.60
C TYR A 1 -6.59 18.03 5.74
N ASP A 2 -6.78 19.15 6.43
CA ASP A 2 -6.12 19.45 7.71
C ASP A 2 -7.07 19.08 8.87
N PRO A 3 -6.63 19.11 10.14
CA PRO A 3 -7.55 19.09 11.26
C PRO A 3 -8.53 20.29 11.19
N PRO A 4 -9.81 20.10 11.55
CA PRO A 4 -10.40 18.90 12.16
C PRO A 4 -10.88 17.83 11.18
N GLU A 5 -11.05 18.12 9.88
CA GLU A 5 -11.64 17.21 8.91
C GLU A 5 -10.80 15.94 8.72
N HIS A 6 -9.47 16.08 8.66
CA HIS A 6 -8.57 14.93 8.61
C HIS A 6 -8.70 14.04 9.85
N THR A 7 -8.79 14.64 11.04
CA THR A 7 -8.92 13.89 12.30
C THR A 7 -10.22 13.10 12.33
N ARG A 8 -11.33 13.72 11.88
CA ARG A 8 -12.63 13.05 11.74
C ARG A 8 -12.53 11.88 10.78
N MET A 9 -12.03 12.11 9.56
CA MET A 9 -11.95 11.07 8.54
C MET A 9 -11.07 9.89 8.98
N ARG A 10 -9.87 10.19 9.51
CA ARG A 10 -8.94 9.18 10.01
C ARG A 10 -9.57 8.34 11.11
N ARG A 11 -10.29 8.95 12.05
CA ARG A 11 -10.98 8.23 13.12
C ARG A 11 -11.97 7.20 12.57
N LEU A 12 -12.71 7.54 11.52
CA LEU A 12 -13.74 6.67 10.94
C LEU A 12 -13.18 5.47 10.18
N VAL A 13 -11.96 5.59 9.66
CA VAL A 13 -11.38 4.57 8.74
C VAL A 13 -10.20 3.81 9.33
N THR A 14 -9.75 4.14 10.54
CA THR A 14 -8.66 3.42 11.24
C THR A 14 -9.09 2.05 11.80
N PRO A 15 -10.30 1.84 12.35
CA PRO A 15 -10.67 0.58 13.01
C PRO A 15 -10.47 -0.69 12.15
N PRO A 16 -10.76 -0.69 10.83
CA PRO A 16 -10.46 -1.82 9.94
C PRO A 16 -8.99 -2.23 9.89
N PHE A 17 -8.05 -1.31 10.14
CA PHE A 17 -6.60 -1.54 10.15
C PHE A 17 -6.05 -1.92 11.53
N ALA A 18 -6.92 -2.17 12.52
CA ALA A 18 -6.48 -2.57 13.86
C ALA A 18 -5.73 -3.92 13.83
N ILE A 19 -4.75 -4.09 14.72
CA ILE A 19 -3.89 -5.30 14.81
C ILE A 19 -4.71 -6.60 14.79
N ARG A 20 -5.78 -6.67 15.59
CA ARG A 20 -6.65 -7.86 15.66
C ARG A 20 -7.29 -8.21 14.31
N ARG A 21 -7.67 -7.20 13.51
CA ARG A 21 -8.26 -7.39 12.17
C ARG A 21 -7.20 -7.91 11.21
N MET A 22 -6.01 -7.30 11.21
CA MET A 22 -4.89 -7.74 10.36
C MET A 22 -4.47 -9.18 10.67
N GLN A 23 -4.44 -9.55 11.96
CA GLN A 23 -4.18 -10.93 12.38
C GLN A 23 -5.24 -11.92 11.85
N GLY A 24 -6.51 -11.51 11.83
CA GLY A 24 -7.59 -12.32 11.26
C GLY A 24 -7.52 -12.48 9.75
N PHE A 25 -6.94 -11.50 9.03
CA PHE A 25 -6.78 -11.52 7.58
C PHE A 25 -5.52 -12.29 7.11
N ARG A 26 -4.57 -12.56 8.01
CA ARG A 26 -3.32 -13.26 7.69
C ARG A 26 -3.51 -14.61 6.96
N PRO A 27 -4.45 -15.50 7.35
CA PRO A 27 -4.63 -16.78 6.65
C PRO A 27 -5.06 -16.60 5.20
N GLU A 28 -5.89 -15.59 4.92
CA GLU A 28 -6.35 -15.29 3.55
C GLU A 28 -5.21 -14.74 2.70
N VAL A 29 -4.39 -13.85 3.25
CA VAL A 29 -3.16 -13.37 2.58
C VAL A 29 -2.20 -14.53 2.27
N ALA A 30 -2.03 -15.49 3.20
CA ALA A 30 -1.19 -16.66 2.96
C ALA A 30 -1.70 -17.47 1.76
N GLN A 31 -3.00 -17.74 1.69
CA GLN A 31 -3.58 -18.46 0.55
C GLN A 31 -3.40 -17.71 -0.77
N ILE A 32 -3.55 -16.39 -0.77
CA ILE A 32 -3.34 -15.56 -1.97
C ILE A 32 -1.89 -15.67 -2.49
N VAL A 33 -0.92 -15.72 -1.56
CA VAL A 33 0.49 -15.89 -1.92
C VAL A 33 0.72 -17.28 -2.50
N GLU A 34 0.21 -18.34 -1.87
CA GLU A 34 0.31 -19.72 -2.38
C GLU A 34 -0.32 -19.85 -3.78
N ASP A 35 -1.54 -19.36 -3.98
CA ASP A 35 -2.22 -19.41 -5.28
C ASP A 35 -1.43 -18.67 -6.39
N ALA A 36 -0.79 -17.55 -6.04
CA ALA A 36 0.05 -16.80 -6.97
C ALA A 36 1.34 -17.56 -7.31
N LEU A 37 1.94 -18.24 -6.34
CA LEU A 37 3.14 -19.07 -6.54
C LEU A 37 2.83 -20.34 -7.35
N ASP A 38 1.72 -21.03 -7.07
CA ASP A 38 1.22 -22.17 -7.87
C ASP A 38 1.04 -21.76 -9.34
N THR A 39 0.44 -20.59 -9.56
CA THR A 39 0.24 -20.04 -10.91
C THR A 39 1.58 -19.75 -11.60
N ILE A 40 2.59 -19.24 -10.88
CA ILE A 40 3.93 -19.00 -11.43
C ILE A 40 4.64 -20.31 -11.77
N GLU A 41 4.51 -21.33 -10.91
CA GLU A 41 5.10 -22.66 -11.14
C GLU A 41 4.51 -23.33 -12.40
N ASP A 42 3.19 -23.28 -12.56
CA ASP A 42 2.47 -23.82 -13.71
C ASP A 42 2.86 -23.15 -15.05
N MET A 43 3.24 -21.87 -15.04
CA MET A 43 3.70 -21.18 -16.25
C MET A 43 5.04 -21.71 -16.76
N GLY A 44 5.90 -22.17 -15.85
CA GLY A 44 7.28 -22.52 -16.13
C GLY A 44 8.16 -21.30 -16.45
N GLY A 45 9.42 -21.33 -15.98
CA GLY A 45 10.35 -20.22 -16.16
C GLY A 45 10.82 -20.02 -17.62
N PRO A 46 11.18 -18.78 -18.02
CA PRO A 46 11.19 -17.54 -17.23
C PRO A 46 9.81 -16.86 -17.14
N VAL A 47 9.53 -16.24 -15.99
CA VAL A 47 8.28 -15.51 -15.71
C VAL A 47 8.58 -14.09 -15.25
N ASP A 48 7.76 -13.12 -15.65
CA ASP A 48 7.82 -11.74 -15.14
C ASP A 48 7.11 -11.63 -13.79
N PHE A 49 7.88 -11.39 -12.72
CA PHE A 49 7.35 -11.28 -11.35
C PHE A 49 6.56 -9.99 -11.12
N VAL A 50 6.69 -8.96 -11.96
CA VAL A 50 5.91 -7.72 -11.79
C VAL A 50 4.40 -8.00 -11.88
N PRO A 51 3.86 -8.52 -13.01
CA PRO A 51 2.44 -8.85 -13.12
C PRO A 51 2.04 -10.09 -12.31
N HIS A 52 2.89 -11.12 -12.27
CA HIS A 52 2.49 -12.45 -11.76
C HIS A 52 2.73 -12.65 -10.26
N PHE A 53 3.62 -11.89 -9.63
CA PHE A 53 3.86 -11.92 -8.19
C PHE A 53 3.35 -10.63 -7.53
N GLY A 54 3.95 -9.48 -7.88
CA GLY A 54 3.64 -8.21 -7.23
C GLY A 54 2.20 -7.77 -7.41
N TRP A 55 1.75 -7.59 -8.67
CA TRP A 55 0.38 -7.13 -8.95
C TRP A 55 -0.68 -8.16 -8.62
N ALA A 56 -0.42 -9.45 -8.85
CA ALA A 56 -1.36 -10.53 -8.54
C ALA A 56 -1.69 -10.55 -7.05
N ILE A 57 -0.67 -10.64 -6.18
CA ILE A 57 -0.85 -10.68 -4.72
C ILE A 57 -1.48 -9.38 -4.22
N ALA A 58 -0.93 -8.23 -4.62
CA ALA A 58 -1.37 -6.93 -4.11
C ALA A 58 -2.81 -6.60 -4.47
N THR A 59 -3.21 -6.87 -5.72
CA THR A 59 -4.57 -6.60 -6.19
C THR A 59 -5.57 -7.47 -5.45
N THR A 60 -5.32 -8.78 -5.40
CA THR A 60 -6.24 -9.75 -4.77
C THR A 60 -6.37 -9.48 -3.28
N ALA A 61 -5.26 -9.33 -2.56
CA ALA A 61 -5.30 -9.02 -1.12
C ALA A 61 -6.03 -7.70 -0.83
N THR A 62 -5.82 -6.67 -1.65
CA THR A 62 -6.54 -5.39 -1.47
C THR A 62 -8.03 -5.52 -1.79
N CYS A 63 -8.40 -6.29 -2.82
CA CYS A 63 -9.80 -6.54 -3.16
C CYS A 63 -10.53 -7.31 -2.05
N ASP A 64 -9.93 -8.38 -1.54
CA ASP A 64 -10.52 -9.19 -0.48
C ASP A 64 -10.66 -8.40 0.82
N PHE A 65 -9.63 -7.62 1.16
CA PHE A 65 -9.68 -6.72 2.31
C PHE A 65 -10.85 -5.71 2.24
N LEU A 66 -11.19 -5.29 1.02
CA LEU A 66 -12.32 -4.40 0.73
C LEU A 66 -13.66 -5.12 0.51
N GLY A 67 -13.70 -6.46 0.58
CA GLY A 67 -14.92 -7.24 0.35
C GLY A 67 -15.40 -7.25 -1.10
N ILE A 68 -14.49 -7.05 -2.06
CA ILE A 68 -14.81 -7.05 -3.48
C ILE A 68 -14.90 -8.51 -3.97
N PRO A 69 -16.05 -8.95 -4.52
CA PRO A 69 -16.22 -10.31 -5.02
C PRO A 69 -15.14 -10.71 -6.03
N ARG A 70 -14.61 -11.92 -5.90
CA ARG A 70 -13.53 -12.45 -6.75
C ARG A 70 -13.82 -12.33 -8.25
N ASP A 71 -15.07 -12.56 -8.66
CA ASP A 71 -15.51 -12.43 -10.06
C ASP A 71 -15.36 -11.01 -10.64
N ASP A 72 -15.36 -9.98 -9.79
CA ASP A 72 -15.27 -8.58 -10.21
C ASP A 72 -13.82 -8.04 -10.20
N GLN A 73 -12.91 -8.69 -9.46
CA GLN A 73 -11.56 -8.16 -9.18
C GLN A 73 -10.75 -7.90 -10.45
N ALA A 74 -10.79 -8.84 -11.42
CA ALA A 74 -10.02 -8.72 -12.65
C ALA A 74 -10.50 -7.56 -13.54
N ASP A 75 -11.80 -7.30 -13.64
CA ASP A 75 -12.32 -6.15 -14.40
C ASP A 75 -12.05 -4.83 -13.69
N LEU A 76 -12.18 -4.82 -12.36
CA LEU A 76 -11.92 -3.65 -11.55
C LEU A 76 -10.44 -3.23 -11.60
N SER A 77 -9.53 -4.19 -11.45
CA SER A 77 -8.08 -3.96 -11.54
C SER A 77 -7.68 -3.43 -12.91
N ARG A 78 -8.17 -4.04 -14.00
CA ARG A 78 -7.93 -3.54 -15.36
C ARG A 78 -8.45 -2.12 -15.55
N THR A 79 -9.64 -1.81 -15.01
CA THR A 79 -10.24 -0.48 -15.11
C THR A 79 -9.43 0.55 -14.31
N LEU A 80 -8.98 0.21 -13.11
CA LEU A 80 -8.10 1.07 -12.31
C LEU A 80 -6.77 1.32 -13.02
N HIS A 81 -6.13 0.28 -13.54
CA HIS A 81 -4.88 0.39 -14.30
C HIS A 81 -5.05 1.32 -15.50
N ALA A 82 -6.09 1.10 -16.31
CA ALA A 82 -6.40 1.93 -17.48
C ALA A 82 -6.66 3.41 -17.11
N SER A 83 -7.27 3.70 -15.96
CA SER A 83 -7.47 5.08 -15.51
C SER A 83 -6.15 5.85 -15.30
N ARG A 84 -5.05 5.13 -15.05
CA ARG A 84 -3.72 5.68 -14.78
C ARG A 84 -2.81 5.67 -16.00
N THR A 85 -2.85 4.61 -16.81
CA THR A 85 -1.84 4.34 -17.85
C THR A 85 -2.32 4.59 -19.28
N GLU A 86 -3.62 4.75 -19.52
CA GLU A 86 -4.13 5.00 -20.87
C GLU A 86 -3.56 6.29 -21.47
N ARG A 87 -3.28 6.25 -22.77
CA ARG A 87 -2.60 7.36 -23.47
C ARG A 87 -3.46 8.59 -23.73
N THR A 88 -4.77 8.44 -23.63
CA THR A 88 -5.72 9.52 -23.97
C THR A 88 -6.60 9.85 -22.78
N ASP A 89 -6.81 11.15 -22.54
CA ASP A 89 -7.67 11.62 -21.44
C ASP A 89 -9.09 11.06 -21.55
N LYS A 90 -9.61 10.91 -22.77
CA LYS A 90 -10.92 10.31 -23.00
C LYS A 90 -11.02 8.89 -22.45
N ARG A 91 -10.01 8.03 -22.71
CA ARG A 91 -9.99 6.65 -22.20
C ARG A 91 -9.72 6.60 -20.70
N ARG A 92 -8.80 7.43 -20.19
CA ARG A 92 -8.53 7.55 -18.76
C ARG A 92 -9.79 7.95 -17.98
N ASN A 93 -10.51 8.97 -18.45
CA ASN A 93 -11.74 9.45 -17.83
C ASN A 93 -12.86 8.40 -17.91
N ALA A 94 -13.01 7.69 -19.03
CA ALA A 94 -13.99 6.61 -19.15
C ALA A 94 -13.71 5.47 -18.16
N ALA A 95 -12.44 5.07 -18.02
CA ALA A 95 -12.02 4.07 -17.05
C ALA A 95 -12.22 4.54 -15.60
N GLY A 96 -11.81 5.77 -15.27
CA GLY A 96 -12.04 6.37 -13.95
C GLY A 96 -13.52 6.45 -13.58
N ASN A 97 -14.38 6.81 -14.53
CA ASN A 97 -15.83 6.81 -14.32
C ASN A 97 -16.38 5.40 -14.07
N LYS A 98 -15.95 4.40 -14.85
CA LYS A 98 -16.36 3.00 -14.66
C LYS A 98 -15.90 2.47 -13.29
N TYR A 99 -14.68 2.80 -12.87
CA TYR A 99 -14.13 2.47 -11.56
C TYR A 99 -14.96 3.08 -10.43
N MET A 100 -15.23 4.39 -10.48
CA MET A 100 -16.03 5.06 -9.45
C MET A 100 -17.50 4.59 -9.43
N GLN A 101 -18.07 4.25 -10.60
CA GLN A 101 -19.41 3.62 -10.65
C GLN A 101 -19.43 2.27 -9.93
N TYR A 102 -18.39 1.46 -10.07
CA TYR A 102 -18.28 0.22 -9.33
C TYR A 102 -18.17 0.47 -7.82
N MET A 103 -17.30 1.39 -7.39
CA MET A 103 -17.14 1.75 -5.97
C MET A 103 -18.45 2.23 -5.35
N ASN A 104 -19.22 3.06 -6.06
CA ASN A 104 -20.54 3.49 -5.59
C ASN A 104 -21.53 2.32 -5.44
N LYS A 105 -21.51 1.34 -6.35
CA LYS A 105 -22.33 0.12 -6.23
C LYS A 105 -21.90 -0.75 -5.06
N ALA A 106 -20.59 -0.87 -4.82
CA ALA A 106 -20.04 -1.59 -3.68
C ALA A 106 -20.50 -0.96 -2.35
N VAL A 107 -20.37 0.37 -2.23
CA VAL A 107 -20.88 1.14 -1.07
C VAL A 107 -22.38 0.91 -0.87
N ALA A 108 -23.18 1.00 -1.93
CA ALA A 108 -24.62 0.78 -1.83
C ALA A 108 -25.01 -0.66 -1.45
N ARG A 109 -24.14 -1.65 -1.71
CA ARG A 109 -24.30 -3.04 -1.26
C ARG A 109 -24.01 -3.15 0.23
N VAL A 110 -22.85 -2.65 0.65
CA VAL A 110 -22.42 -2.67 2.06
C VAL A 110 -23.40 -1.92 2.96
N ARG A 111 -23.96 -0.80 2.50
CA ARG A 111 -25.01 -0.06 3.22
C ARG A 111 -26.26 -0.88 3.50
N ARG A 112 -26.62 -1.79 2.60
CA ARG A 112 -27.80 -2.65 2.75
C ARG A 112 -27.51 -3.89 3.58
N ASP A 113 -26.32 -4.46 3.42
CA ASP A 113 -25.92 -5.70 4.08
C ASP A 113 -24.41 -5.62 4.40
N PRO A 114 -24.02 -5.06 5.55
CA PRO A 114 -22.63 -4.84 5.87
C PRO A 114 -21.94 -6.16 6.25
N GLY A 115 -20.98 -6.60 5.44
CA GLY A 115 -20.16 -7.81 5.65
C GLY A 115 -19.00 -7.63 6.62
N ASP A 116 -18.14 -8.64 6.78
CA ASP A 116 -16.99 -8.53 7.70
C ASP A 116 -15.76 -7.83 7.13
N ASP A 117 -15.85 -7.38 5.88
CA ASP A 117 -14.89 -6.54 5.17
C ASP A 117 -14.76 -5.13 5.76
N LEU A 118 -13.73 -4.40 5.32
CA LEU A 118 -13.44 -3.03 5.77
C LEU A 118 -14.66 -2.11 5.75
N PHE A 119 -15.45 -2.12 4.68
CA PHE A 119 -16.58 -1.20 4.56
C PHE A 119 -17.72 -1.59 5.49
N GLY A 120 -17.99 -2.88 5.64
CA GLY A 120 -19.02 -3.36 6.56
C GLY A 120 -18.70 -2.99 8.00
N VAL A 121 -17.42 -3.01 8.41
CA VAL A 121 -16.99 -2.51 9.73
C VAL A 121 -17.27 -1.03 9.90
N VAL A 122 -16.83 -0.22 8.94
CA VAL A 122 -17.01 1.24 9.01
C VAL A 122 -18.50 1.58 9.04
N VAL A 123 -19.33 0.92 8.24
CA VAL A 123 -20.78 1.12 8.22
C VAL A 123 -21.44 0.65 9.53
N ARG A 124 -21.01 -0.48 10.11
CA ARG A 124 -21.55 -0.95 11.41
C ARG A 124 -21.19 -0.03 12.57
N GLU A 125 -19.95 0.46 12.63
CA GLU A 125 -19.46 1.26 13.75
C GLU A 125 -19.87 2.74 13.65
N HIS A 126 -19.96 3.27 12.43
CA HIS A 126 -20.15 4.71 12.21
C HIS A 126 -21.42 5.08 11.44
N GLY A 127 -22.11 4.12 10.81
CA GLY A 127 -23.37 4.36 10.12
C GLY A 127 -23.32 5.58 9.22
N ASP A 128 -24.23 6.53 9.45
CA ASP A 128 -24.39 7.74 8.64
C ASP A 128 -23.39 8.86 8.97
N GLU A 129 -22.45 8.67 9.92
CA GLU A 129 -21.38 9.64 10.18
C GLU A 129 -20.40 9.75 8.99
N ILE A 130 -20.28 8.71 8.18
CA ILE A 130 -19.52 8.75 6.92
C ILE A 130 -20.51 8.81 5.76
N THR A 131 -20.32 9.75 4.83
CA THR A 131 -21.18 9.81 3.64
C THR A 131 -20.79 8.74 2.61
N ASP A 132 -21.69 8.40 1.70
CA ASP A 132 -21.38 7.44 0.63
C ASP A 132 -20.23 7.90 -0.26
N ALA A 133 -20.14 9.21 -0.52
CA ALA A 133 -19.04 9.79 -1.30
C ALA A 133 -17.69 9.66 -0.57
N GLU A 134 -17.68 9.83 0.75
CA GLU A 134 -16.48 9.64 1.58
C GLU A 134 -16.06 8.17 1.64
N LEU A 135 -17.02 7.26 1.84
CA LEU A 135 -16.75 5.82 1.87
C LEU A 135 -16.22 5.34 0.50
N ALA A 136 -16.84 5.78 -0.60
CA ALA A 136 -16.36 5.46 -1.96
C ALA A 136 -14.99 6.09 -2.25
N GLY A 137 -14.70 7.28 -1.73
CA GLY A 137 -13.39 7.93 -1.86
C GLY A 137 -12.30 7.16 -1.12
N VAL A 138 -12.58 6.71 0.11
CA VAL A 138 -11.67 5.88 0.91
C VAL A 138 -11.45 4.52 0.24
N ALA A 139 -12.52 3.89 -0.26
CA ALA A 139 -12.46 2.66 -1.05
C ALA A 139 -11.52 2.80 -2.25
N ALA A 140 -11.75 3.86 -3.03
CA ALA A 140 -10.98 4.18 -4.21
C ALA A 140 -9.50 4.43 -3.88
N PHE A 141 -9.23 5.11 -2.76
CA PHE A 141 -7.88 5.36 -2.27
C PHE A 141 -7.16 4.09 -1.84
N ILE A 142 -7.80 3.22 -1.05
CA ILE A 142 -7.17 1.97 -0.58
C ILE A 142 -6.85 1.05 -1.76
N MET A 143 -7.82 0.83 -2.65
CA MET A 143 -7.62 0.02 -3.85
C MET A 143 -6.54 0.61 -4.77
N GLY A 144 -6.56 1.91 -4.97
CA GLY A 144 -5.63 2.59 -5.84
C GLY A 144 -4.21 2.71 -5.27
N ALA A 145 -4.07 3.30 -4.10
CA ALA A 145 -2.78 3.63 -3.50
C ALA A 145 -2.18 2.42 -2.78
N GLY A 146 -3.01 1.64 -2.06
CA GLY A 146 -2.57 0.46 -1.33
C GLY A 146 -2.08 -0.63 -2.26
N GLY A 147 -2.91 -1.03 -3.24
CA GLY A 147 -2.54 -2.07 -4.21
C GLY A 147 -1.27 -1.74 -5.01
N ASP A 148 -1.13 -0.49 -5.46
CA ASP A 148 0.06 -0.05 -6.21
C ASP A 148 1.34 -0.03 -5.37
N GLN A 149 1.26 0.45 -4.12
CA GLN A 149 2.41 0.47 -3.21
C GLN A 149 2.88 -0.96 -2.88
N VAL A 150 1.96 -1.85 -2.54
CA VAL A 150 2.28 -3.24 -2.21
C VAL A 150 2.86 -3.96 -3.44
N ALA A 151 2.28 -3.78 -4.63
CA ALA A 151 2.78 -4.42 -5.85
C ALA A 151 4.24 -4.02 -6.16
N ARG A 152 4.56 -2.74 -6.08
CA ARG A 152 5.92 -2.23 -6.32
C ARG A 152 6.90 -2.71 -5.26
N PHE A 153 6.49 -2.74 -3.99
CA PHE A 153 7.31 -3.25 -2.90
C PHE A 153 7.62 -4.73 -3.08
N LEU A 154 6.63 -5.55 -3.40
CA LEU A 154 6.81 -6.98 -3.67
C LEU A 154 7.72 -7.25 -4.87
N ALA A 155 7.55 -6.50 -5.97
CA ALA A 155 8.40 -6.64 -7.15
C ALA A 155 9.87 -6.26 -6.84
N ALA A 156 10.09 -5.17 -6.09
CA ALA A 156 11.43 -4.77 -5.66
C ALA A 156 12.03 -5.76 -4.64
N GLY A 157 11.22 -6.31 -3.75
CA GLY A 157 11.62 -7.37 -2.82
C GLY A 157 12.05 -8.64 -3.55
N ALA A 158 11.32 -9.07 -4.58
CA ALA A 158 11.70 -10.22 -5.40
C ALA A 158 13.03 -9.98 -6.13
N LEU A 159 13.28 -8.77 -6.62
CA LEU A 159 14.60 -8.40 -7.16
C LEU A 159 15.69 -8.52 -6.09
N LEU A 160 15.45 -8.01 -4.88
CA LEU A 160 16.41 -8.09 -3.79
C LEU A 160 16.70 -9.54 -3.37
N MET A 161 15.71 -10.44 -3.46
CA MET A 161 15.89 -11.87 -3.23
C MET A 161 16.83 -12.52 -4.26
N VAL A 162 16.80 -12.05 -5.52
CA VAL A 162 17.70 -12.52 -6.57
C VAL A 162 19.11 -11.95 -6.39
N ASP A 163 19.22 -10.68 -5.97
CA ASP A 163 20.50 -10.00 -5.80
C ASP A 163 21.24 -10.45 -4.52
N PHE A 164 20.51 -10.85 -3.47
CA PHE A 164 21.05 -11.23 -2.15
C PHE A 164 20.49 -12.57 -1.62
N PRO A 165 20.56 -13.67 -2.38
CA PRO A 165 19.90 -14.93 -2.02
C PRO A 165 20.37 -15.50 -0.67
N GLU A 166 21.67 -15.37 -0.36
CA GLU A 166 22.25 -15.85 0.90
C GLU A 166 21.64 -15.17 2.14
N GLN A 167 21.23 -13.91 2.02
CA GLN A 167 20.55 -13.20 3.12
C GLN A 167 19.12 -13.72 3.31
N PHE A 168 18.41 -14.02 2.22
CA PHE A 168 17.06 -14.58 2.29
C PHE A 168 17.05 -16.07 2.67
N ASP A 169 18.14 -16.80 2.47
CA ASP A 169 18.29 -18.16 3.01
C ASP A 169 18.24 -18.16 4.55
N ILE A 170 18.82 -17.14 5.21
CA ILE A 170 18.70 -16.96 6.67
C ILE A 170 17.24 -16.81 7.08
N LEU A 171 16.47 -15.99 6.35
CA LEU A 171 15.03 -15.81 6.63
C LEU A 171 14.23 -17.10 6.42
N ARG A 172 14.56 -17.88 5.39
CA ARG A 172 13.89 -19.15 5.11
C ARG A 172 14.16 -20.20 6.18
N GLU A 173 15.40 -20.29 6.65
CA GLU A 173 15.84 -21.37 7.54
C GLU A 173 15.72 -21.02 9.03
N GLN A 174 15.88 -19.74 9.38
CA GLN A 174 15.99 -19.27 10.76
C GLN A 174 15.26 -17.93 10.97
N PRO A 175 13.96 -17.81 10.64
CA PRO A 175 13.22 -16.54 10.69
C PRO A 175 13.21 -15.89 12.08
N ASP A 176 13.26 -16.69 13.15
CA ASP A 176 13.26 -16.20 14.54
C ASP A 176 14.56 -15.48 14.93
N THR A 177 15.65 -15.63 14.16
CA THR A 177 16.94 -14.97 14.44
C THR A 177 17.00 -13.53 13.94
N ILE A 178 16.11 -13.16 13.02
CA ILE A 178 16.05 -11.83 12.38
C ILE A 178 14.62 -11.26 12.45
N PRO A 179 14.05 -11.05 13.64
CA PRO A 179 12.66 -10.62 13.80
C PRO A 179 12.33 -9.28 13.12
N ASP A 180 13.34 -8.42 12.90
CA ASP A 180 13.21 -7.09 12.29
C ASP A 180 13.51 -7.07 10.78
N TRP A 181 13.64 -8.23 10.12
CA TRP A 181 14.05 -8.35 8.71
C TRP A 181 13.25 -7.44 7.76
N LEU A 182 11.94 -7.31 7.99
CA LEU A 182 11.05 -6.51 7.15
C LEU A 182 11.33 -5.00 7.29
N GLU A 183 11.77 -4.54 8.45
CA GLU A 183 12.16 -3.14 8.67
C GLU A 183 13.40 -2.82 7.84
N GLU A 184 14.35 -3.75 7.70
CA GLU A 184 15.50 -3.54 6.81
C GLU A 184 15.10 -3.45 5.34
N LEU A 185 14.16 -4.29 4.87
CA LEU A 185 13.65 -4.16 3.51
C LEU A 185 13.00 -2.79 3.29
N ASN A 186 12.18 -2.33 4.24
CA ASN A 186 11.53 -1.01 4.17
C ASN A 186 12.54 0.13 4.14
N ARG A 187 13.60 0.04 4.95
CA ARG A 187 14.71 1.02 4.95
C ARG A 187 15.46 1.01 3.63
N TYR A 188 15.89 -0.16 3.17
CA TYR A 188 16.79 -0.28 2.03
C TYR A 188 16.08 0.07 0.72
N LEU A 189 14.88 -0.47 0.50
CA LEU A 189 14.12 -0.28 -0.74
C LEU A 189 13.47 1.11 -0.82
N THR A 190 12.91 1.62 0.28
CA THR A 190 12.19 2.91 0.34
C THR A 190 11.35 3.20 -0.92
N THR A 191 10.37 2.35 -1.21
CA THR A 191 9.60 2.39 -2.48
C THR A 191 8.62 3.55 -2.60
N ASP A 192 8.51 4.39 -1.57
CA ASP A 192 7.96 5.74 -1.66
C ASP A 192 9.04 6.71 -1.20
N GLU A 193 9.70 7.36 -2.15
CA GLU A 193 10.95 8.07 -1.89
C GLU A 193 10.72 9.43 -1.20
N LYS A 194 9.50 9.96 -1.24
CA LYS A 194 9.19 11.30 -0.74
C LYS A 194 7.71 11.50 -0.38
N LEU A 195 7.48 12.29 0.66
CA LEU A 195 6.13 12.71 1.03
C LEU A 195 5.55 13.75 0.05
N HIS A 196 4.22 13.87 0.06
CA HIS A 196 3.54 15.00 -0.58
C HIS A 196 4.06 16.34 -0.02
N PRO A 197 4.31 17.36 -0.85
CA PRO A 197 4.83 18.64 -0.37
C PRO A 197 3.96 19.24 0.74
N ARG A 198 4.61 19.78 1.78
CA ARG A 198 3.95 20.52 2.86
C ARG A 198 4.05 22.01 2.57
N ILE A 199 2.93 22.72 2.65
CA ILE A 199 2.90 24.18 2.55
C ILE A 199 3.09 24.76 3.95
N VAL A 200 4.06 25.66 4.10
CA VAL A 200 4.40 26.29 5.37
C VAL A 200 3.36 27.36 5.69
N LYS A 201 2.69 27.24 6.85
CA LYS A 201 1.62 28.16 7.27
C LYS A 201 2.12 29.40 7.99
N GLU A 202 3.24 29.28 8.67
CA GLU A 202 3.90 30.34 9.44
C GLU A 202 5.41 30.17 9.35
N ASP A 203 6.14 31.28 9.45
CA ASP A 203 7.61 31.28 9.42
C ASP A 203 8.19 30.31 10.45
N VAL A 204 9.05 29.39 10.01
CA VAL A 204 9.61 28.32 10.85
C VAL A 204 11.10 28.13 10.57
N THR A 205 11.89 27.89 11.62
CA THR A 205 13.32 27.58 11.48
C THR A 205 13.54 26.07 11.54
N ILE A 206 14.08 25.48 10.48
CA ILE A 206 14.42 24.04 10.39
C ILE A 206 15.92 23.92 10.11
N GLY A 207 16.67 23.21 10.95
CA GLY A 207 18.12 23.05 10.78
C GLY A 207 18.90 24.37 10.71
N GLY A 208 18.43 25.41 11.42
CA GLY A 208 19.01 26.75 11.40
C GLY A 208 18.67 27.59 10.15
N ARG A 209 17.79 27.10 9.27
CA ARG A 209 17.31 27.83 8.08
C ARG A 209 15.88 28.31 8.31
N LEU A 210 15.64 29.59 8.06
CA LEU A 210 14.28 30.15 8.04
C LEU A 210 13.57 29.71 6.76
N VAL A 211 12.41 29.09 6.91
CA VAL A 211 11.46 28.76 5.85
C VAL A 211 10.23 29.63 6.06
N LYS A 212 9.80 30.37 5.05
CA LYS A 212 8.76 31.39 5.20
C LYS A 212 7.37 30.81 4.99
N ALA A 213 6.37 31.48 5.54
CA ALA A 213 4.98 31.21 5.21
C ALA A 213 4.75 31.28 3.68
N GLY A 214 4.08 30.26 3.13
CA GLY A 214 3.85 30.09 1.70
C GLY A 214 4.92 29.26 0.97
N ASP A 215 6.09 29.05 1.56
CA ASP A 215 7.09 28.13 1.01
C ASP A 215 6.57 26.69 1.04
N THR A 216 7.17 25.83 0.20
CA THR A 216 6.89 24.39 0.20
C THR A 216 8.12 23.60 0.64
N VAL A 217 7.89 22.57 1.44
CA VAL A 217 8.93 21.63 1.90
C VAL A 217 8.55 20.24 1.43
N THR A 218 9.49 19.57 0.74
CA THR A 218 9.38 18.16 0.38
C THR A 218 10.36 17.36 1.23
N CYS A 219 9.87 16.33 1.92
CA CYS A 219 10.69 15.44 2.73
C CYS A 219 11.12 14.24 1.88
N SER A 220 12.44 14.06 1.73
CA SER A 220 13.02 12.88 1.10
C SER A 220 13.10 11.75 2.12
N LEU A 221 12.22 10.77 2.00
CA LEU A 221 12.24 9.56 2.83
C LEU A 221 13.46 8.70 2.46
N LEU A 222 13.76 8.60 1.16
CA LEU A 222 14.96 7.91 0.68
C LEU A 222 16.23 8.54 1.25
N GLY A 223 16.31 9.88 1.25
CA GLY A 223 17.44 10.60 1.84
C GLY A 223 17.59 10.40 3.34
N ALA A 224 16.48 10.20 4.07
CA ALA A 224 16.50 9.89 5.50
C ALA A 224 16.91 8.43 5.77
N ASN A 225 16.32 7.48 5.04
CA ASN A 225 16.55 6.05 5.23
C ASN A 225 17.93 5.58 4.74
N ARG A 226 18.48 6.27 3.74
CA ARG A 226 19.79 6.02 3.11
C ARG A 226 20.80 7.12 3.43
N ALA A 227 20.66 7.77 4.58
CA ALA A 227 21.43 8.95 4.96
C ALA A 227 22.95 8.73 5.01
N LYS A 228 23.39 7.47 5.14
CA LYS A 228 24.81 7.10 5.23
C LYS A 228 25.39 6.64 3.89
N PHE A 229 24.59 6.50 2.83
CA PHE A 229 25.08 6.11 1.52
C PHE A 229 26.21 7.06 1.04
N PRO A 230 27.32 6.55 0.49
CA PRO A 230 27.62 5.15 0.13
C PRO A 230 28.49 4.42 1.18
N ALA A 231 28.42 4.76 2.46
CA ALA A 231 29.20 4.06 3.49
C ALA A 231 28.74 2.58 3.61
N PRO A 232 29.65 1.65 3.93
CA PRO A 232 29.33 0.22 4.02
C PRO A 232 28.20 -0.10 5.00
N ASP A 233 28.02 0.72 6.03
CA ASP A 233 26.96 0.53 7.02
C ASP A 233 25.56 0.87 6.49
N ASP A 234 25.43 1.38 5.27
CA ASP A 234 24.16 1.63 4.57
C ASP A 234 23.74 0.48 3.63
N GLU A 235 24.62 -0.47 3.35
CA GLU A 235 24.34 -1.64 2.51
C GLU A 235 23.18 -2.48 3.09
N PHE A 236 22.59 -3.32 2.24
CA PHE A 236 21.52 -4.21 2.65
C PHE A 236 22.07 -5.29 3.58
N ASP A 237 21.55 -5.33 4.80
CA ASP A 237 21.88 -6.34 5.81
C ASP A 237 20.62 -6.77 6.54
N ILE A 238 20.04 -7.89 6.13
CA ILE A 238 18.81 -8.47 6.69
C ILE A 238 18.93 -8.79 8.19
N THR A 239 20.16 -8.88 8.71
CA THR A 239 20.45 -9.17 10.11
C THR A 239 20.57 -7.91 10.97
N ARG A 240 20.41 -6.72 10.38
CA ARG A 240 20.55 -5.44 11.06
C ARG A 240 19.56 -5.34 12.23
N GLU A 241 20.12 -5.26 13.44
CA GLU A 241 19.32 -4.97 14.63
C GLU A 241 18.80 -3.52 14.57
N LYS A 242 17.47 -3.35 14.72
CA LYS A 242 16.80 -2.04 14.72
C LYS A 242 17.17 -1.22 13.48
N SER A 243 16.46 -1.44 12.37
CA SER A 243 16.59 -0.65 11.14
C SER A 243 15.70 0.60 11.19
N PRO A 244 16.15 1.76 11.71
CA PRO A 244 15.30 2.95 11.75
C PRO A 244 15.00 3.41 10.33
N HIS A 245 13.72 3.64 10.05
CA HIS A 245 13.28 4.24 8.81
C HIS A 245 12.03 5.07 8.99
N VAL A 246 11.75 5.89 7.99
CA VAL A 246 10.55 6.72 7.87
C VAL A 246 9.76 6.38 6.61
N SER A 247 9.85 5.13 6.12
CA SER A 247 9.22 4.68 4.87
C SER A 247 7.69 4.84 4.83
N SER A 248 7.03 4.93 5.99
CA SER A 248 5.58 5.19 6.10
C SER A 248 5.23 6.64 6.48
N GLY A 249 6.23 7.54 6.52
CA GLY A 249 6.10 8.96 6.85
C GLY A 249 6.03 9.31 8.33
#